data_AF-A0A3D1GB33-F1
#
_entry.id   AF-A0A3D1GB33-F1
#
_cell.length_a   1.000
_cell.length_b   1.000
_cell.length_c   1.000
_cell.angle_alpha   90.00
_cell.angle_beta   90.00
_cell.angle_gamma   90.00
#
_symmetry.space_group_name_H-M   'P 1'
#
loop_
_entity.id
_entity.type
_entity.pdbx_description
1 polymer ?
#
loop_
_entity_poly.entity_id
_entity_poly.type
_entity_poly.pdbx_seq_one_letter_code
_entity_poly.pdbx_strand_id
1 'polypeptide(L)'
;YLLGRIFVALFFLPRFFEGEMFTAYTFMKRRFGDSMRIVASSTFMITRLLADGVRLFATAIPLAIILSMTGSFNQWSDLQLYLAAILLISSITLVYTYFGGIKAVVWMDVIQLGVYLGGALIAVFVLLQHIDGGWNGMLDVVRPEHKTRIIDWGFDLPFKEYIRQPYTFFVAVIGGAVFSLASHGTDHLIIQRLLATGNLKAGQKALIGSGIVAMMQFALFLIIGLLLYTFYQGMSAKQLGLSTTDEIFAQFIVQELPTGISGLIVAALFAAAMSSLSSSLNSLSSTTTYDLIIPYWNKNKIHNELKISRASTLIWGAVLTISAVSFAWLQLSEGERPAIVELGLGIASYTYGGLLGVFLLGLFSQRPITKDALIGFFSGLILLLFIVNGPVQALLPGNGLIIAWPLYTLLGSATVVVVGLLSSRISGS
;
A
#
# COMPACT_ATOMS: atom_id res chain seq x y z
N TYR A 1 -6.18 -3.23 11.72
CA TYR A 1 -6.76 -2.45 10.60
C TYR A 1 -8.10 -1.79 10.93
N LEU A 2 -9.18 -2.54 11.23
CA LEU A 2 -10.54 -1.97 11.38
C LEU A 2 -10.63 -0.82 12.40
N LEU A 3 -9.98 -0.95 13.56
CA LEU A 3 -9.96 0.09 14.60
C LEU A 3 -9.44 1.45 14.08
N GLY A 4 -8.38 1.44 13.27
CA GLY A 4 -7.85 2.67 12.68
C GLY A 4 -8.83 3.33 11.73
N ARG A 5 -9.55 2.54 10.91
CA ARG A 5 -10.59 3.06 10.01
C ARG A 5 -11.79 3.64 10.75
N ILE A 6 -12.20 3.00 11.85
CA ILE A 6 -13.25 3.55 12.73
C ILE A 6 -12.81 4.91 13.29
N PHE A 7 -11.55 5.01 13.77
CA PHE A 7 -11.03 6.28 14.25
C PHE A 7 -11.03 7.37 13.17
N VAL A 8 -10.56 7.06 11.96
CA VAL A 8 -10.61 8.01 10.82
C VAL A 8 -12.04 8.44 10.54
N ALA A 9 -12.98 7.48 10.47
CA ALA A 9 -14.38 7.76 10.18
C ALA A 9 -15.00 8.72 11.21
N LEU A 10 -14.67 8.58 12.49
CA LEU A 10 -15.25 9.37 13.56
C LEU A 10 -14.57 10.73 13.76
N PHE A 11 -13.25 10.82 13.61
CA PHE A 11 -12.49 12.02 14.00
C PHE A 11 -11.92 12.81 12.83
N PHE A 12 -11.42 12.14 11.79
CA PHE A 12 -10.75 12.80 10.67
C PHE A 12 -11.75 13.18 9.59
N LEU A 13 -12.64 12.24 9.24
CA LEU A 13 -13.55 12.41 8.12
C LEU A 13 -14.50 13.61 8.28
N PRO A 14 -15.08 13.92 9.46
CA PRO A 14 -15.88 15.12 9.64
C PRO A 14 -15.13 16.40 9.24
N ARG A 15 -13.85 16.52 9.60
CA ARG A 15 -13.02 17.68 9.25
C ARG A 15 -12.71 17.79 7.77
N PHE A 16 -12.65 16.67 7.05
CA PHE A 16 -12.50 16.69 5.59
C PHE A 16 -13.78 17.10 4.87
N PHE A 17 -14.94 16.80 5.44
CA PHE A 17 -16.25 17.26 4.93
C PHE A 17 -16.58 18.71 5.36
N GLU A 18 -15.87 19.27 6.33
CA GLU A 18 -15.99 20.67 6.75
C GLU A 18 -15.28 21.62 5.76
N GLY A 19 -16.05 22.05 4.75
CA GLY A 19 -15.67 23.02 3.73
C GLY A 19 -15.18 22.40 2.42
N GLU A 20 -14.86 23.24 1.44
CA GLU A 20 -14.38 22.79 0.12
C GLU A 20 -12.92 22.34 0.20
N MET A 21 -12.71 21.04 0.44
CA MET A 21 -11.40 20.42 0.55
C MET A 21 -11.13 19.66 -0.74
N PHE A 22 -10.17 20.13 -1.54
CA PHE A 22 -9.74 19.42 -2.76
C PHE A 22 -8.75 18.30 -2.44
N THR A 23 -7.95 18.48 -1.39
CA THR A 23 -6.92 17.52 -0.94
C THR A 23 -6.91 17.35 0.57
N ALA A 24 -6.43 16.20 1.03
CA ALA A 24 -6.14 15.96 2.44
C ALA A 24 -5.26 17.07 3.06
N TYR A 25 -4.31 17.58 2.28
CA TYR A 25 -3.31 18.56 2.73
C TYR A 25 -3.84 20.00 2.75
N THR A 26 -5.03 20.23 2.20
CA THR A 26 -5.75 21.50 2.42
C THR A 26 -6.05 21.72 3.90
N PHE A 27 -6.28 20.64 4.67
CA PHE A 27 -6.36 20.69 6.13
C PHE A 27 -5.07 21.23 6.76
N MET A 28 -3.92 20.70 6.33
CA MET A 28 -2.59 21.13 6.80
C MET A 28 -2.34 22.60 6.49
N LYS A 29 -2.73 23.07 5.31
CA LYS A 29 -2.66 24.49 4.96
C LYS A 29 -3.47 25.36 5.90
N ARG A 30 -4.73 25.00 6.16
CA ARG A 30 -5.60 25.78 7.06
C ARG A 30 -5.05 25.83 8.48
N ARG A 31 -4.45 24.73 8.96
CA ARG A 31 -3.95 24.63 10.33
C ARG A 31 -2.54 25.18 10.55
N PHE A 32 -1.63 24.97 9.62
CA PHE A 32 -0.19 25.24 9.76
C PHE A 32 0.40 26.02 8.57
N GLY A 33 -0.41 26.51 7.64
CA GLY A 33 0.06 27.31 6.50
C GLY A 33 0.67 26.50 5.35
N ASP A 34 1.07 27.23 4.30
CA ASP A 34 1.49 26.65 3.02
C ASP A 34 2.75 25.77 3.12
N SER A 35 3.70 26.09 4.01
CA SER A 35 4.91 25.29 4.20
C SER A 35 4.60 23.86 4.63
N MET A 36 3.68 23.68 5.58
CA MET A 36 3.30 22.35 6.05
C MET A 36 2.48 21.59 4.99
N ARG A 37 1.66 22.29 4.20
CA ARG A 37 0.98 21.67 3.05
C ARG A 37 1.99 21.09 2.08
N ILE A 38 2.98 21.87 1.63
CA ILE A 38 3.99 21.41 0.66
C ILE A 38 4.75 20.20 1.22
N VAL A 39 5.20 20.27 2.48
CA VAL A 39 5.93 19.16 3.11
C VAL A 39 5.06 17.91 3.12
N ALA A 40 3.81 18.00 3.59
CA ALA A 40 2.93 16.84 3.66
C ALA A 40 2.58 16.27 2.26
N SER A 41 2.25 17.12 1.29
CA SER A 41 1.90 16.68 -0.07
C SER A 41 3.10 16.08 -0.81
N SER A 42 4.28 16.69 -0.70
CA SER A 42 5.51 16.19 -1.33
C SER A 42 5.96 14.87 -0.71
N THR A 43 5.90 14.74 0.62
CA THR A 43 6.19 13.47 1.29
C THR A 43 5.22 12.39 0.84
N PHE A 44 3.92 12.69 0.75
CA PHE A 44 2.95 11.76 0.20
C PHE A 44 3.31 11.31 -1.22
N MET A 45 3.61 12.25 -2.12
CA MET A 45 3.96 11.93 -3.51
C MET A 45 5.20 11.04 -3.60
N ILE A 46 6.25 11.33 -2.84
CA ILE A 46 7.48 10.52 -2.81
C ILE A 46 7.19 9.12 -2.26
N THR A 47 6.45 9.03 -1.16
CA THR A 47 6.05 7.75 -0.56
C THR A 47 5.27 6.92 -1.57
N ARG A 48 4.29 7.55 -2.20
CA ARG A 48 3.38 6.94 -3.15
C ARG A 48 4.12 6.47 -4.39
N LEU A 49 5.06 7.28 -4.91
CA LEU A 49 5.96 6.89 -6.00
C LEU A 49 6.73 5.60 -5.66
N LEU A 50 7.42 5.59 -4.53
CA LEU A 50 8.28 4.46 -4.15
C LEU A 50 7.46 3.20 -3.84
N ALA A 51 6.44 3.30 -2.98
CA ALA A 51 5.63 2.16 -2.57
C ALA A 51 4.83 1.57 -3.74
N ASP A 52 4.31 2.43 -4.63
CA ASP A 52 3.50 1.95 -5.75
C ASP A 52 4.35 1.53 -6.95
N GLY A 53 5.59 2.03 -7.06
CA GLY A 53 6.60 1.49 -7.98
C GLY A 53 6.95 0.04 -7.62
N VAL A 54 7.20 -0.24 -6.32
CA VAL A 54 7.38 -1.61 -5.80
C VAL A 54 6.16 -2.47 -6.09
N ARG A 55 4.95 -1.95 -5.81
CA ARG A 55 3.70 -2.69 -6.07
C ARG A 55 3.50 -2.99 -7.55
N LEU A 56 3.75 -2.03 -8.44
CA LEU A 56 3.63 -2.22 -9.89
C LEU A 56 4.61 -3.30 -10.37
N PHE A 57 5.86 -3.29 -9.89
CA PHE A 57 6.80 -4.37 -10.14
C PHE A 57 6.28 -5.72 -9.64
N ALA A 58 5.82 -5.80 -8.38
CA ALA A 58 5.26 -7.03 -7.81
C ALA A 58 4.16 -7.62 -8.67
N THR A 59 3.25 -6.76 -9.15
CA THR A 59 2.13 -7.18 -9.99
C THR A 59 2.52 -7.58 -11.42
N ALA A 60 3.70 -7.17 -11.87
CA ALA A 60 4.24 -7.56 -13.17
C ALA A 60 4.88 -8.96 -13.14
N ILE A 61 5.25 -9.48 -11.96
CA ILE A 61 5.93 -10.77 -11.82
C ILE A 61 5.13 -11.93 -12.40
N PRO A 62 3.85 -12.12 -12.02
CA PRO A 62 3.07 -13.23 -12.56
C PRO A 62 2.93 -13.14 -14.09
N LEU A 63 2.78 -11.93 -14.64
CA LEU A 63 2.73 -11.74 -16.09
C LEU A 63 4.06 -12.07 -16.77
N ALA A 64 5.19 -11.65 -16.20
CA ALA A 64 6.50 -12.00 -16.75
C ALA A 64 6.71 -13.53 -16.80
N ILE A 65 6.24 -14.24 -15.77
CA ILE A 65 6.27 -15.71 -15.71
C ILE A 65 5.34 -16.33 -16.74
N ILE A 66 4.12 -15.83 -16.87
CA ILE A 66 3.19 -16.32 -17.90
C ILE A 66 3.82 -16.14 -19.29
N LEU A 67 4.42 -14.98 -19.57
CA LEU A 67 5.09 -14.72 -20.83
C LEU A 67 6.27 -15.69 -21.08
N SER A 68 7.10 -15.98 -20.08
CA SER A 68 8.20 -16.96 -20.22
C SER A 68 7.70 -18.37 -20.50
N MET A 69 6.53 -18.74 -19.97
CA MET A 69 5.97 -20.09 -20.10
C MET A 69 5.20 -20.30 -21.42
N THR A 70 4.77 -19.24 -22.08
CA THR A 70 4.03 -19.33 -23.37
C THR A 70 4.88 -19.76 -24.57
N GLY A 71 6.17 -20.03 -24.41
CA GLY A 71 7.05 -20.48 -25.50
C GLY A 71 7.49 -19.36 -26.46
N SER A 72 6.65 -18.34 -26.63
CA SER A 72 6.84 -17.25 -27.61
C SER A 72 7.95 -16.27 -27.22
N PHE A 73 8.30 -16.21 -25.94
CA PHE A 73 9.29 -15.30 -25.38
C PHE A 73 10.49 -16.03 -24.76
N ASN A 74 10.74 -17.29 -25.14
CA ASN A 74 11.80 -18.13 -24.53
C ASN A 74 13.23 -17.58 -24.70
N GLN A 75 13.46 -16.70 -25.67
CA GLN A 75 14.76 -16.06 -25.89
C GLN A 75 14.94 -14.76 -25.09
N TRP A 76 13.87 -14.29 -24.42
CA TRP A 76 13.92 -13.03 -23.70
C TRP A 76 14.58 -13.23 -22.34
N SER A 77 15.37 -12.25 -21.92
CA SER A 77 15.88 -12.23 -20.56
C SER A 77 14.77 -11.90 -19.56
N ASP A 78 14.94 -12.30 -18.30
CA ASP A 78 14.01 -11.96 -17.21
C ASP A 78 13.70 -10.46 -17.17
N LEU A 79 14.71 -9.62 -17.36
CA LEU A 79 14.53 -8.17 -17.41
C LEU A 79 13.61 -7.75 -18.56
N GLN A 80 13.77 -8.30 -19.77
CA GLN A 80 12.91 -7.98 -20.91
C GLN A 80 11.45 -8.38 -20.66
N LEU A 81 11.24 -9.52 -20.02
CA LEU A 81 9.90 -9.98 -19.62
C LEU A 81 9.26 -9.04 -18.59
N TYR A 82 10.00 -8.66 -17.55
CA TYR A 82 9.52 -7.70 -16.56
C TYR A 82 9.23 -6.32 -17.18
N LEU A 83 10.11 -5.83 -18.05
CA LEU A 83 9.91 -4.56 -18.75
C LEU A 83 8.63 -4.58 -19.57
N ALA A 84 8.40 -5.63 -20.36
CA ALA A 84 7.19 -5.76 -21.16
C ALA A 84 5.92 -5.87 -20.30
N ALA A 85 5.98 -6.64 -19.21
CA ALA A 85 4.88 -6.77 -18.27
C ALA A 85 4.51 -5.43 -17.60
N ILE A 86 5.52 -4.70 -17.11
CA ILE A 86 5.34 -3.38 -16.49
C ILE A 86 4.75 -2.38 -17.50
N LEU A 87 5.33 -2.31 -18.71
CA LEU A 87 4.86 -1.41 -19.76
C LEU A 87 3.43 -1.71 -20.21
N LEU A 88 3.05 -2.99 -20.30
CA LEU A 88 1.69 -3.38 -20.66
C LEU A 88 0.69 -2.92 -19.59
N ILE A 89 0.94 -3.26 -18.33
CA ILE A 89 0.06 -2.90 -17.20
C ILE A 89 -0.03 -1.38 -17.07
N SER A 90 1.11 -0.68 -17.15
CA SER A 90 1.14 0.78 -16.97
C SER A 90 0.49 1.53 -18.13
N SER A 91 0.72 1.10 -19.37
CA SER A 91 0.14 1.76 -20.56
C SER A 91 -1.37 1.63 -20.58
N ILE A 92 -1.90 0.42 -20.37
CA ILE A 92 -3.35 0.17 -20.32
C ILE A 92 -3.97 1.00 -19.21
N THR A 93 -3.36 0.97 -18.02
CA THR A 93 -3.86 1.73 -16.87
C THR A 93 -3.86 3.23 -17.12
N LEU A 94 -2.80 3.75 -17.71
CA LEU A 94 -2.65 5.16 -18.00
C LEU A 94 -3.72 5.65 -18.98
N VAL A 95 -4.02 4.87 -20.03
CA VAL A 95 -5.03 5.24 -21.05
C VAL A 95 -6.39 5.48 -20.41
N TYR A 96 -6.96 4.51 -19.70
CA TYR A 96 -8.31 4.69 -19.15
C TYR A 96 -8.33 5.69 -17.98
N THR A 97 -7.24 5.81 -17.21
CA THR A 97 -7.14 6.79 -16.12
C THR A 97 -7.10 8.21 -16.65
N TYR A 98 -6.35 8.45 -17.73
CA TYR A 98 -6.21 9.75 -18.38
C TYR A 98 -7.54 10.29 -18.93
N PHE A 99 -8.34 9.42 -19.56
CA PHE A 99 -9.64 9.81 -20.13
C PHE A 99 -10.76 9.83 -19.09
N GLY A 100 -10.77 8.89 -18.14
CA GLY A 100 -11.93 8.60 -17.31
C GLY A 100 -12.08 9.43 -16.03
N GLY A 101 -10.98 9.95 -15.46
CA GLY A 101 -11.00 10.65 -14.17
C GLY A 101 -11.49 9.77 -13.01
N ILE A 102 -11.68 10.36 -11.82
CA ILE A 102 -11.92 9.58 -10.58
C ILE A 102 -13.21 8.75 -10.64
N LYS A 103 -14.27 9.26 -11.28
CA LYS A 103 -15.56 8.55 -11.38
C LYS A 103 -15.44 7.28 -12.21
N ALA A 104 -14.78 7.34 -13.37
CA ALA A 104 -14.58 6.15 -14.20
C ALA A 104 -13.64 5.15 -13.52
N VAL A 105 -12.57 5.63 -12.87
CA VAL A 105 -11.65 4.79 -12.09
C VAL A 105 -12.41 4.00 -11.03
N VAL A 106 -13.29 4.65 -10.25
CA VAL A 106 -14.09 3.96 -9.22
C VAL A 106 -15.04 2.92 -9.81
N TRP A 107 -15.66 3.17 -10.96
CA TRP A 107 -16.51 2.16 -11.62
C TRP A 107 -15.71 0.97 -12.15
N MET A 108 -14.54 1.24 -12.74
CA MET A 108 -13.62 0.17 -13.16
C MET A 108 -13.17 -0.66 -11.96
N ASP A 109 -12.86 -0.04 -10.83
CA ASP A 109 -12.48 -0.74 -9.60
C ASP A 109 -13.57 -1.70 -9.11
N VAL A 110 -14.86 -1.34 -9.24
CA VAL A 110 -15.95 -2.24 -8.84
C VAL A 110 -15.99 -3.49 -9.71
N ILE A 111 -15.83 -3.33 -11.03
CA ILE A 111 -15.77 -4.46 -11.96
C ILE A 111 -14.52 -5.31 -11.66
N GLN A 112 -13.38 -4.65 -11.48
CA GLN A 112 -12.10 -5.29 -11.19
C GLN A 112 -12.13 -6.05 -9.86
N LEU A 113 -12.77 -5.53 -8.82
CA LEU A 113 -12.98 -6.22 -7.55
C LEU A 113 -13.79 -7.51 -7.74
N GLY A 114 -14.84 -7.48 -8.58
CA GLY A 114 -15.64 -8.66 -8.91
C GLY A 114 -14.83 -9.74 -9.62
N VAL A 115 -14.06 -9.36 -10.65
CA VAL A 115 -13.17 -10.29 -11.36
C VAL A 115 -12.10 -10.85 -10.42
N TYR A 116 -11.49 -9.98 -9.61
CA TYR A 116 -10.46 -10.33 -8.66
C TYR A 116 -10.92 -11.33 -7.59
N LEU A 117 -12.04 -11.07 -6.92
CA LEU A 117 -12.61 -11.97 -5.91
C LEU A 117 -13.16 -13.25 -6.54
N GLY A 118 -13.79 -13.14 -7.72
CA GLY A 118 -14.26 -14.30 -8.48
C GLY A 118 -13.13 -15.24 -8.86
N GLY A 119 -12.01 -14.71 -9.38
CA GLY A 119 -10.83 -15.49 -9.72
C GLY A 119 -10.22 -16.20 -8.50
N ALA A 120 -10.17 -15.52 -7.35
CA ALA A 120 -9.72 -16.11 -6.09
C ALA A 120 -10.62 -17.26 -5.60
N LEU A 121 -11.95 -17.10 -5.69
CA LEU A 121 -12.91 -18.17 -5.35
C LEU A 121 -12.80 -19.36 -6.30
N ILE A 122 -12.58 -19.13 -7.59
CA ILE A 122 -12.33 -20.19 -8.56
C ILE A 122 -11.03 -20.92 -8.24
N ALA A 123 -9.95 -20.21 -7.87
CA ALA A 123 -8.70 -20.83 -7.43
C ALA A 123 -8.93 -21.79 -6.24
N VAL A 124 -9.67 -21.34 -5.22
CA VAL A 124 -10.04 -22.18 -4.06
C VAL A 124 -10.78 -23.43 -4.51
N PHE A 125 -11.79 -23.28 -5.36
CA PHE A 125 -12.57 -24.41 -5.85
C PHE A 125 -11.71 -25.42 -6.59
N VAL A 126 -10.85 -24.97 -7.51
CA VAL A 126 -9.98 -25.87 -8.28
C VAL A 126 -8.95 -26.56 -7.38
N LEU A 127 -8.32 -25.83 -6.45
CA LEU A 127 -7.37 -26.42 -5.50
C LEU A 127 -8.02 -27.53 -4.66
N LEU A 128 -9.24 -27.31 -4.17
CA LEU A 128 -9.96 -28.32 -3.38
C LEU A 128 -10.32 -29.57 -4.18
N GLN A 129 -10.48 -29.46 -5.51
CA GLN A 129 -10.70 -30.63 -6.37
C GLN A 129 -9.44 -31.46 -6.58
N HIS A 130 -8.25 -30.85 -6.45
CA HIS A 130 -6.97 -31.53 -6.62
C HIS A 130 -6.38 -32.06 -5.31
N ILE A 131 -6.94 -31.66 -4.17
CA ILE A 131 -6.54 -32.15 -2.84
C ILE A 131 -7.44 -33.33 -2.48
N ASP A 132 -6.86 -34.51 -2.27
CA ASP A 132 -7.58 -35.68 -1.79
C ASP A 132 -8.25 -35.38 -0.44
N GLY A 133 -9.56 -35.62 -0.34
CA GLY A 133 -10.34 -35.28 0.85
C GLY A 133 -10.68 -33.78 1.00
N GLY A 134 -10.32 -32.95 0.01
CA GLY A 134 -10.66 -31.53 -0.07
C GLY A 134 -10.26 -30.75 1.19
N TRP A 135 -11.25 -30.16 1.87
CA TRP A 135 -11.01 -29.40 3.10
C TRP A 135 -10.40 -30.23 4.23
N ASN A 136 -10.80 -31.50 4.36
CA ASN A 136 -10.26 -32.37 5.41
C ASN A 136 -8.81 -32.74 5.10
N GLY A 137 -8.51 -33.07 3.85
CA GLY A 137 -7.13 -33.32 3.41
C GLY A 137 -6.20 -32.13 3.64
N MET A 138 -6.66 -30.91 3.33
CA MET A 138 -5.93 -29.69 3.68
C MET A 138 -5.66 -29.59 5.18
N LEU A 139 -6.69 -29.79 6.01
CA LEU A 139 -6.55 -29.71 7.48
C LEU A 139 -5.61 -30.78 8.04
N ASP A 140 -5.61 -31.98 7.49
CA ASP A 140 -4.74 -33.08 7.92
C ASP A 140 -3.26 -32.77 7.66
N VAL A 141 -2.95 -32.02 6.60
CA VAL A 141 -1.58 -31.57 6.27
C VAL A 141 -1.16 -30.35 7.09
N VAL A 142 -2.03 -29.34 7.24
CA VAL A 142 -1.62 -28.03 7.81
C VAL A 142 -1.75 -27.93 9.33
N ARG A 143 -2.58 -28.77 9.98
CA ARG A 143 -2.73 -28.76 11.44
C ARG A 143 -1.48 -29.25 12.19
N PRO A 144 -0.84 -30.37 11.80
CA PRO A 144 0.40 -30.84 12.45
C PRO A 144 1.52 -29.80 12.36
N GLU A 145 1.55 -29.03 11.26
CA GLU A 145 2.51 -27.94 11.03
C GLU A 145 2.16 -26.63 11.76
N HIS A 146 1.13 -26.64 12.62
CA HIS A 146 0.64 -25.47 13.36
C HIS A 146 0.24 -24.25 12.49
N LYS A 147 -0.03 -24.45 11.20
CA LYS A 147 -0.37 -23.38 10.24
C LYS A 147 -1.81 -22.87 10.34
N THR A 148 -2.64 -23.48 11.18
CA THR A 148 -4.02 -23.04 11.46
C THR A 148 -4.13 -22.11 12.67
N ARG A 149 -3.02 -21.69 13.27
CA ARG A 149 -3.03 -20.80 14.43
C ARG A 149 -3.48 -19.39 14.02
N ILE A 150 -4.70 -19.03 14.40
CA ILE A 150 -5.30 -17.72 14.05
C ILE A 150 -4.77 -16.60 14.96
N ILE A 151 -4.56 -16.91 16.25
CA ILE A 151 -4.11 -15.93 17.25
C ILE A 151 -2.78 -16.40 17.85
N ASP A 152 -1.77 -15.54 17.72
CA ASP A 152 -0.51 -15.67 18.44
C ASP A 152 -0.43 -14.63 19.57
N TRP A 153 -0.48 -15.09 20.81
CA TRP A 153 -0.34 -14.22 21.97
C TRP A 153 1.10 -13.80 22.25
N GLY A 154 2.11 -14.58 21.83
CA GLY A 154 3.53 -14.32 22.07
C GLY A 154 3.98 -14.21 23.53
N PHE A 155 3.18 -14.65 24.52
CA PHE A 155 3.50 -14.51 25.95
C PHE A 155 4.67 -15.38 26.42
N ASP A 156 5.08 -16.34 25.60
CA ASP A 156 6.27 -17.16 25.73
C ASP A 156 7.57 -16.40 25.38
N LEU A 157 7.48 -15.25 24.71
CA LEU A 157 8.63 -14.48 24.26
C LEU A 157 9.06 -13.43 25.29
N PRO A 158 10.39 -13.21 25.47
CA PRO A 158 10.90 -12.03 26.16
C PRO A 158 10.42 -10.74 25.50
N PHE A 159 10.21 -9.66 26.28
CA PHE A 159 9.66 -8.39 25.77
C PHE A 159 10.42 -7.84 24.54
N LYS A 160 11.75 -7.98 24.51
CA LYS A 160 12.58 -7.54 23.38
C LYS A 160 12.28 -8.29 22.08
N GLU A 161 11.98 -9.58 22.16
CA GLU A 161 11.60 -10.40 21.00
C GLU A 161 10.13 -10.18 20.66
N TYR A 162 9.28 -10.00 21.67
CA TYR A 162 7.87 -9.69 21.51
C TYR A 162 7.65 -8.47 20.59
N ILE A 163 8.33 -7.36 20.87
CA ILE A 163 8.22 -6.13 20.07
C ILE A 163 8.88 -6.23 18.68
N ARG A 164 9.60 -7.32 18.40
CA ARG A 164 10.19 -7.61 17.08
C ARG A 164 9.27 -8.46 16.21
N GLN A 165 8.31 -9.16 16.80
CA GLN A 165 7.39 -10.03 16.09
C GLN A 165 6.15 -9.25 15.59
N PRO A 166 6.00 -9.02 14.26
CA PRO A 166 4.95 -8.16 13.72
C PRO A 166 3.54 -8.73 13.83
N TYR A 167 3.42 -10.06 13.96
CA TYR A 167 2.14 -10.76 13.90
C TYR A 167 1.63 -11.26 15.26
N THR A 168 2.34 -10.95 16.36
CA THR A 168 1.77 -11.17 17.71
C THR A 168 0.56 -10.27 17.92
N PHE A 169 -0.42 -10.75 18.69
CA PHE A 169 -1.75 -10.15 18.77
C PHE A 169 -1.70 -8.65 19.07
N PHE A 170 -0.99 -8.22 20.11
CA PHE A 170 -0.97 -6.78 20.46
C PHE A 170 -0.16 -5.94 19.47
N VAL A 171 0.96 -6.45 18.92
CA VAL A 171 1.74 -5.73 17.92
C VAL A 171 0.92 -5.54 16.64
N ALA A 172 0.26 -6.61 16.18
CA ALA A 172 -0.58 -6.59 14.99
C ALA A 172 -1.83 -5.71 15.16
N VAL A 173 -2.52 -5.79 16.32
CA VAL A 173 -3.73 -5.00 16.59
C VAL A 173 -3.40 -3.52 16.75
N ILE A 174 -2.43 -3.16 17.59
CA ILE A 174 -2.07 -1.77 17.86
C ILE A 174 -1.37 -1.17 16.65
N GLY A 175 -0.29 -1.80 16.19
CA GLY A 175 0.47 -1.33 15.04
C GLY A 175 -0.38 -1.28 13.77
N GLY A 176 -1.15 -2.34 13.50
CA GLY A 176 -2.07 -2.37 12.36
C GLY A 176 -3.27 -1.41 12.49
N ALA A 177 -3.69 -1.02 13.69
CA ALA A 177 -4.68 0.05 13.88
C ALA A 177 -4.08 1.42 13.53
N VAL A 178 -2.89 1.73 14.05
CA VAL A 178 -2.21 3.01 13.81
C VAL A 178 -1.75 3.15 12.36
N PHE A 179 -1.22 2.07 11.77
CA PHE A 179 -0.90 2.01 10.35
C PHE A 179 -2.15 2.22 9.47
N SER A 180 -3.28 1.63 9.84
CA SER A 180 -4.54 1.85 9.12
C SER A 180 -5.07 3.27 9.30
N LEU A 181 -4.88 3.86 10.48
CA LEU A 181 -5.23 5.25 10.76
C LEU A 181 -4.40 6.21 9.88
N ALA A 182 -3.10 5.98 9.73
CA ALA A 182 -2.26 6.76 8.81
C ALA A 182 -2.69 6.57 7.35
N SER A 183 -2.63 5.33 6.86
CA SER A 183 -2.91 5.00 5.45
C SER A 183 -4.32 5.36 4.96
N HIS A 184 -5.31 5.52 5.85
CA HIS A 184 -6.68 5.89 5.47
C HIS A 184 -7.08 7.29 5.93
N GLY A 185 -6.37 7.86 6.91
CA GLY A 185 -6.66 9.17 7.49
C GLY A 185 -5.78 10.30 6.97
N THR A 186 -4.59 10.00 6.45
CA THR A 186 -3.65 11.04 5.97
C THR A 186 -3.36 10.92 4.48
N ASP A 187 -3.69 9.77 3.90
CA ASP A 187 -3.35 9.44 2.52
C ASP A 187 -4.42 9.95 1.55
N HIS A 188 -4.02 10.84 0.63
CA HIS A 188 -4.97 11.45 -0.31
C HIS A 188 -5.65 10.43 -1.22
N LEU A 189 -5.04 9.28 -1.51
CA LEU A 189 -5.67 8.25 -2.35
C LEU A 189 -7.01 7.78 -1.75
N ILE A 190 -7.04 7.55 -0.44
CA ILE A 190 -8.26 7.14 0.26
C ILE A 190 -9.18 8.33 0.47
N ILE A 191 -8.64 9.45 0.93
CA ILE A 191 -9.44 10.65 1.25
C ILE A 191 -10.17 11.18 0.01
N GLN A 192 -9.54 11.17 -1.16
CA GLN A 192 -10.16 11.56 -2.41
C GLN A 192 -11.42 10.73 -2.73
N ARG A 193 -11.37 9.41 -2.51
CA ARG A 193 -12.53 8.53 -2.70
C ARG A 193 -13.63 8.82 -1.68
N LEU A 194 -13.26 9.09 -0.44
CA LEU A 194 -14.22 9.42 0.61
C LEU A 194 -14.92 10.76 0.34
N LEU A 195 -14.20 11.76 -0.15
CA LEU A 195 -14.74 13.06 -0.55
C LEU A 195 -15.63 12.97 -1.80
N ALA A 196 -15.42 11.95 -2.66
CA ALA A 196 -16.29 11.67 -3.80
C ALA A 196 -17.61 10.99 -3.40
N THR A 197 -17.82 10.65 -2.12
CA THR A 197 -19.10 10.13 -1.63
C THR A 197 -20.12 11.27 -1.44
N GLY A 198 -21.41 10.94 -1.53
CA GLY A 198 -22.46 11.97 -1.49
C GLY A 198 -22.63 12.71 -0.16
N ASN A 199 -22.11 12.17 0.96
CA ASN A 199 -22.15 12.81 2.27
C ASN A 199 -21.23 12.11 3.28
N LEU A 200 -20.98 12.76 4.42
CA LEU A 200 -20.14 12.24 5.51
C LEU A 200 -20.55 10.83 5.95
N LYS A 201 -21.84 10.55 6.15
CA LYS A 201 -22.32 9.23 6.60
C LYS A 201 -22.01 8.14 5.57
N ALA A 202 -22.15 8.45 4.28
CA ALA A 202 -21.78 7.53 3.20
C ALA A 202 -20.27 7.27 3.20
N GLY A 203 -19.45 8.30 3.37
CA GLY A 203 -17.99 8.17 3.51
C GLY A 203 -17.58 7.31 4.71
N GLN A 204 -18.21 7.53 5.88
CA GLN A 204 -17.95 6.72 7.09
C GLN A 204 -18.32 5.24 6.88
N LYS A 205 -19.48 4.97 6.28
CA LYS A 205 -19.91 3.60 5.93
C LYS A 205 -18.95 2.95 4.93
N ALA A 206 -18.55 3.66 3.89
CA ALA A 206 -17.61 3.16 2.89
C ALA A 206 -16.25 2.83 3.53
N LEU A 207 -15.76 3.68 4.42
CA LEU A 207 -14.47 3.48 5.08
C LEU A 207 -14.48 2.29 6.06
N ILE A 208 -15.51 2.17 6.90
CA ILE A 208 -15.61 1.06 7.86
C ILE A 208 -15.94 -0.25 7.12
N GLY A 209 -16.90 -0.20 6.18
CA GLY A 209 -17.34 -1.37 5.41
C GLY A 209 -16.22 -1.96 4.56
N SER A 210 -15.40 -1.13 3.91
CA SER A 210 -14.21 -1.60 3.18
C SER A 210 -13.20 -2.30 4.10
N GLY A 211 -13.18 -2.02 5.40
CA GLY A 211 -12.31 -2.70 6.37
C GLY A 211 -12.75 -4.15 6.60
N ILE A 212 -14.06 -4.39 6.64
CA ILE A 212 -14.65 -5.72 6.75
C ILE A 212 -14.39 -6.52 5.48
N VAL A 213 -14.63 -5.92 4.31
CA VAL A 213 -14.36 -6.56 3.01
C VAL A 213 -12.88 -6.94 2.88
N ALA A 214 -11.97 -6.03 3.25
CA ALA A 214 -10.53 -6.32 3.24
C ALA A 214 -10.14 -7.47 4.19
N MET A 215 -10.78 -7.58 5.36
CA MET A 215 -10.55 -8.69 6.29
C MET A 215 -11.00 -10.03 5.70
N MET A 216 -12.18 -10.08 5.05
CA MET A 216 -12.66 -11.27 4.35
C MET A 216 -11.74 -11.64 3.18
N GLN A 217 -11.27 -10.64 2.44
CA GLN A 217 -10.32 -10.81 1.35
C GLN A 217 -8.99 -11.41 1.84
N PHE A 218 -8.39 -10.88 2.92
CA PHE A 218 -7.16 -11.46 3.47
C PHE A 218 -7.37 -12.90 3.94
N ALA A 219 -8.50 -13.21 4.59
CA ALA A 219 -8.81 -14.58 4.98
C ALA A 219 -8.87 -15.52 3.75
N LEU A 220 -9.49 -15.07 2.66
CA LEU A 220 -9.55 -15.82 1.40
C LEU A 220 -8.15 -16.12 0.83
N PHE A 221 -7.25 -15.13 0.76
CA PHE A 221 -5.89 -15.36 0.25
C PHE A 221 -5.03 -16.20 1.18
N LEU A 222 -5.21 -16.10 2.50
CA LEU A 222 -4.54 -16.99 3.46
C LEU A 222 -5.00 -18.44 3.28
N ILE A 223 -6.30 -18.66 3.04
CA ILE A 223 -6.83 -19.99 2.71
C ILE A 223 -6.22 -20.52 1.40
N ILE A 224 -6.13 -19.69 0.36
CA ILE A 224 -5.43 -20.08 -0.89
C ILE A 224 -3.98 -20.48 -0.59
N GLY A 225 -3.27 -19.73 0.27
CA GLY A 225 -1.92 -20.09 0.71
C GLY A 225 -1.84 -21.46 1.40
N LEU A 226 -2.79 -21.79 2.27
CA LEU A 226 -2.86 -23.11 2.92
C LEU A 226 -3.17 -24.23 1.93
N LEU A 227 -4.05 -23.96 0.96
CA LEU A 227 -4.38 -24.91 -0.10
C LEU A 227 -3.19 -25.16 -1.03
N LEU A 228 -2.47 -24.12 -1.46
CA LEU A 228 -1.24 -24.24 -2.24
C LEU A 228 -0.15 -24.99 -1.46
N TYR A 229 -0.01 -24.71 -0.16
CA TYR A 229 0.93 -25.44 0.69
C TYR A 229 0.60 -26.94 0.73
N THR A 230 -0.67 -27.29 0.85
CA THR A 230 -1.13 -28.69 0.81
C THR A 230 -0.90 -29.31 -0.56
N PHE A 231 -1.29 -28.62 -1.64
CA PHE A 231 -1.17 -29.08 -3.01
C PHE A 231 0.28 -29.40 -3.39
N TYR A 232 1.23 -28.53 -3.00
CA TYR A 232 2.66 -28.74 -3.21
C TYR A 232 3.35 -29.53 -2.08
N GLN A 233 2.59 -30.17 -1.18
CA GLN A 233 3.12 -31.02 -0.10
C GLN A 233 4.18 -30.33 0.77
N GLY A 234 4.03 -29.01 0.98
CA GLY A 234 4.94 -28.20 1.77
C GLY A 234 6.30 -27.90 1.13
N MET A 235 6.48 -28.19 -0.17
CA MET A 235 7.70 -27.83 -0.90
C MET A 235 7.95 -26.31 -0.86
N SER A 236 9.20 -25.94 -0.59
CA SER A 236 9.69 -24.57 -0.68
C SER A 236 9.78 -24.10 -2.14
N ALA A 237 9.74 -22.78 -2.36
CA ALA A 237 9.90 -22.18 -3.69
C ALA A 237 11.14 -22.74 -4.43
N LYS A 238 12.27 -22.89 -3.72
CA LYS A 238 13.51 -23.43 -4.29
C LYS A 238 13.37 -24.89 -4.75
N GLN A 239 12.61 -25.72 -4.02
CA GLN A 239 12.35 -27.10 -4.41
C GLN A 239 11.46 -27.20 -5.66
N LEU A 240 10.59 -26.21 -5.88
CA LEU A 240 9.79 -26.07 -7.09
C LEU A 240 10.55 -25.44 -8.27
N GLY A 241 11.83 -25.10 -8.09
CA GLY A 241 12.63 -24.38 -9.10
C GLY A 241 12.25 -22.91 -9.26
N LEU A 242 11.49 -22.36 -8.30
CA LEU A 242 11.08 -20.96 -8.26
C LEU A 242 12.07 -20.11 -7.50
N SER A 243 12.15 -18.83 -7.87
CA SER A 243 13.08 -17.91 -7.22
C SER A 243 12.49 -17.28 -5.96
N THR A 244 11.17 -17.09 -5.90
CA THR A 244 10.49 -16.46 -4.77
C THR A 244 9.18 -17.17 -4.43
N THR A 245 8.71 -17.00 -3.18
CA THR A 245 7.43 -17.59 -2.72
C THR A 245 6.21 -16.99 -3.44
N ASP A 246 6.34 -15.75 -3.93
CA ASP A 246 5.27 -15.07 -4.67
C ASP A 246 4.97 -15.75 -6.02
N GLU A 247 5.91 -16.56 -6.53
CA GLU A 247 5.80 -17.27 -7.81
C GLU A 247 4.98 -18.57 -7.69
N ILE A 248 4.78 -19.11 -6.49
CA ILE A 248 4.09 -20.39 -6.27
C ILE A 248 2.66 -20.34 -6.82
N PHE A 249 1.94 -19.24 -6.53
CA PHE A 249 0.58 -19.10 -7.05
C PHE A 249 0.56 -18.86 -8.56
N ALA A 250 1.53 -18.13 -9.10
CA ALA A 250 1.66 -17.93 -10.54
C ALA A 250 1.93 -19.24 -11.28
N GLN A 251 2.82 -20.09 -10.73
CA GLN A 251 3.11 -21.41 -11.28
C GLN A 251 1.84 -22.27 -11.32
N PHE A 252 1.09 -22.34 -10.22
CA PHE A 252 -0.18 -23.07 -10.17
C PHE A 252 -1.16 -22.58 -11.24
N ILE A 253 -1.29 -21.26 -11.42
CA ILE A 253 -2.21 -20.67 -12.42
C ILE A 253 -1.86 -21.11 -13.85
N VAL A 254 -0.57 -21.25 -14.17
CA VAL A 254 -0.15 -21.56 -15.55
C VAL A 254 -0.09 -23.06 -15.81
N GLN A 255 0.36 -23.86 -14.85
CA GLN A 255 0.62 -25.29 -15.06
C GLN A 255 -0.59 -26.17 -14.77
N GLU A 256 -1.42 -25.80 -13.78
CA GLU A 256 -2.43 -26.70 -13.23
C GLU A 256 -3.86 -26.31 -13.66
N LEU A 257 -4.09 -25.07 -14.07
CA LEU A 257 -5.42 -24.61 -14.43
C LEU A 257 -5.75 -24.85 -15.90
N PRO A 258 -6.98 -25.28 -16.22
CA PRO A 258 -7.46 -25.36 -17.60
C PRO A 258 -7.37 -24.02 -18.33
N THR A 259 -7.22 -24.10 -19.65
CA THR A 259 -7.33 -22.93 -20.53
C THR A 259 -8.69 -22.25 -20.33
N GLY A 260 -8.71 -20.92 -20.44
CA GLY A 260 -9.88 -20.12 -20.07
C GLY A 260 -9.92 -19.77 -18.58
N ILE A 261 -9.88 -20.76 -17.68
CA ILE A 261 -9.84 -20.52 -16.21
C ILE A 261 -8.53 -19.82 -15.84
N SER A 262 -7.40 -20.34 -16.34
CA SER A 262 -6.09 -19.69 -16.17
C SER A 262 -6.15 -18.22 -16.63
N GLY A 263 -6.68 -17.96 -17.84
CA GLY A 263 -6.84 -16.61 -18.37
C GLY A 263 -7.72 -15.69 -17.51
N LEU A 264 -8.78 -16.22 -16.90
CA LEU A 264 -9.65 -15.48 -15.99
C LEU A 264 -8.92 -15.09 -14.69
N ILE A 265 -8.09 -15.98 -14.12
CA ILE A 265 -7.30 -15.66 -12.91
C ILE A 265 -6.18 -14.67 -13.24
N VAL A 266 -5.58 -14.77 -14.42
CA VAL A 266 -4.63 -13.76 -14.92
C VAL A 266 -5.31 -12.40 -15.07
N ALA A 267 -6.54 -12.36 -15.61
CA ALA A 267 -7.33 -11.13 -15.68
C ALA A 267 -7.67 -10.57 -14.28
N ALA A 268 -7.97 -11.43 -13.29
CA ALA A 268 -8.17 -11.05 -11.90
C ALA A 268 -6.93 -10.41 -11.27
N LEU A 269 -5.74 -10.91 -11.60
CA LEU A 269 -4.47 -10.35 -11.15
C LEU A 269 -4.23 -8.96 -11.74
N PHE A 270 -4.48 -8.79 -13.05
CA PHE A 270 -4.41 -7.47 -13.67
C PHE A 270 -5.44 -6.50 -13.13
N ALA A 271 -6.67 -6.96 -12.90
CA ALA A 271 -7.71 -6.16 -12.31
C ALA A 271 -7.27 -5.54 -10.97
N ALA A 272 -6.66 -6.33 -10.09
CA ALA A 272 -6.11 -5.83 -8.82
C ALA A 272 -4.96 -4.82 -9.01
N ALA A 273 -4.04 -5.11 -9.93
CA ALA A 273 -2.90 -4.25 -10.23
C ALA A 273 -3.32 -2.89 -10.82
N MET A 274 -4.16 -2.94 -11.84
CA MET A 274 -4.67 -1.78 -12.57
C MET A 274 -5.53 -0.88 -11.66
N SER A 275 -6.38 -1.45 -10.82
CA SER A 275 -7.18 -0.71 -9.82
C SER A 275 -6.28 0.11 -8.89
N SER A 276 -5.21 -0.51 -8.42
CA SER A 276 -4.26 0.13 -7.52
C SER A 276 -3.48 1.24 -8.23
N LEU A 277 -2.97 0.99 -9.44
CA LEU A 277 -2.16 1.95 -10.20
C LEU A 277 -2.97 3.17 -10.68
N SER A 278 -4.20 2.97 -11.16
CA SER A 278 -5.07 4.08 -11.60
C SER A 278 -5.39 5.04 -10.45
N SER A 279 -5.57 4.50 -9.25
CA SER A 279 -5.82 5.28 -8.04
C SER A 279 -4.61 6.10 -7.61
N SER A 280 -3.41 5.54 -7.74
CA SER A 280 -2.15 6.26 -7.54
C SER A 280 -2.02 7.42 -8.51
N LEU A 281 -2.23 7.17 -9.81
CA LEU A 281 -2.16 8.19 -10.85
C LEU A 281 -3.16 9.33 -10.59
N ASN A 282 -4.38 8.99 -10.18
CA ASN A 282 -5.40 10.00 -9.89
C ASN A 282 -5.04 10.87 -8.68
N SER A 283 -4.63 10.23 -7.58
CA SER A 283 -4.29 10.92 -6.33
C SER A 283 -3.01 11.76 -6.45
N LEU A 284 -1.99 11.26 -7.17
CA LEU A 284 -0.77 11.99 -7.51
C LEU A 284 -1.08 13.18 -8.42
N SER A 285 -1.86 12.99 -9.48
CA SER A 285 -2.28 14.08 -10.36
C SER A 285 -3.05 15.18 -9.62
N SER A 286 -4.01 14.77 -8.78
CA SER A 286 -4.83 15.70 -7.99
C SER A 286 -3.98 16.52 -7.01
N THR A 287 -3.10 15.86 -6.24
CA THR A 287 -2.22 16.55 -5.30
C THR A 287 -1.19 17.44 -5.99
N THR A 288 -0.61 17.02 -7.13
CA THR A 288 0.28 17.89 -7.91
C THR A 288 -0.47 19.14 -8.40
N THR A 289 -1.68 18.96 -8.89
CA THR A 289 -2.50 20.06 -9.42
C THR A 289 -2.90 21.04 -8.33
N TYR A 290 -3.50 20.56 -7.23
CA TYR A 290 -4.11 21.42 -6.20
C TYR A 290 -3.16 21.85 -5.08
N ASP A 291 -2.11 21.09 -4.77
CA ASP A 291 -1.19 21.43 -3.69
C ASP A 291 0.09 22.13 -4.17
N LEU A 292 0.56 21.84 -5.39
CA LEU A 292 1.84 22.35 -5.91
C LEU A 292 1.72 23.33 -7.08
N ILE A 293 0.77 23.15 -8.00
CA ILE A 293 0.68 24.00 -9.20
C ILE A 293 -0.26 25.19 -8.98
N ILE A 294 -1.55 24.92 -8.76
CA ILE A 294 -2.59 25.96 -8.65
C ILE A 294 -2.27 27.02 -7.59
N PRO A 295 -1.77 26.69 -6.39
CA PRO A 295 -1.52 27.68 -5.35
C PRO A 295 -0.45 28.73 -5.69
N TYR A 296 0.49 28.39 -6.58
CA TYR A 296 1.62 29.24 -6.97
C TYR A 296 1.44 29.86 -8.35
N TRP A 297 0.39 29.48 -9.07
CA TRP A 297 0.06 30.02 -10.37
C TRP A 297 -1.07 31.05 -10.25
N ASN A 298 -1.03 32.10 -11.06
CA ASN A 298 -2.00 33.18 -10.98
C ASN A 298 -3.42 32.66 -11.26
N LYS A 299 -4.29 32.69 -10.24
CA LYS A 299 -5.70 32.20 -10.28
C LYS A 299 -6.50 32.77 -11.46
N ASN A 300 -6.19 33.98 -11.91
CA ASN A 300 -6.88 34.62 -13.04
C ASN A 300 -6.43 34.11 -14.42
N LYS A 301 -5.35 33.32 -14.50
CA LYS A 301 -4.80 32.78 -15.77
C LYS A 301 -5.16 31.31 -16.01
N ILE A 302 -5.60 30.55 -15.01
CA ILE A 302 -5.84 29.11 -15.15
C ILE A 302 -7.28 28.87 -15.61
N HIS A 303 -7.49 28.77 -16.91
CA HIS A 303 -8.77 28.32 -17.48
C HIS A 303 -8.83 26.80 -17.70
N ASN A 304 -7.76 26.06 -17.38
CA ASN A 304 -7.59 24.66 -17.82
C ASN A 304 -7.03 23.73 -16.72
N GLU A 305 -7.61 23.72 -15.51
CA GLU A 305 -7.25 22.77 -14.43
C GLU A 305 -7.24 21.31 -14.93
N LEU A 306 -8.21 20.97 -15.78
CA LEU A 306 -8.30 19.64 -16.40
C LEU A 306 -7.07 19.29 -17.25
N LYS A 307 -6.50 20.24 -18.00
CA LYS A 307 -5.29 19.99 -18.81
C LYS A 307 -4.07 19.77 -17.91
N ILE A 308 -3.95 20.52 -16.81
CA ILE A 308 -2.88 20.36 -15.83
C ILE A 308 -2.96 18.99 -15.17
N SER A 309 -4.15 18.58 -14.73
CA SER A 309 -4.36 17.25 -14.13
C SER A 309 -4.06 16.13 -15.14
N ARG A 310 -4.53 16.24 -16.38
CA ARG A 310 -4.23 15.28 -17.46
C ARG A 310 -2.73 15.19 -17.77
N ALA A 311 -2.03 16.32 -17.89
CA ALA A 311 -0.58 16.34 -18.08
C ALA A 311 0.16 15.71 -16.88
N SER A 312 -0.25 16.03 -15.66
CA SER A 312 0.32 15.44 -14.43
C SER A 312 0.10 13.92 -14.39
N THR A 313 -1.04 13.43 -14.89
CA THR A 313 -1.33 11.99 -14.98
C THR A 313 -0.34 11.28 -15.91
N LEU A 314 -0.02 11.87 -17.07
CA LEU A 314 0.98 11.33 -18.00
C LEU A 314 2.38 11.30 -17.39
N ILE A 315 2.79 12.40 -16.74
CA ILE A 315 4.09 12.50 -16.08
C ILE A 315 4.21 11.43 -14.99
N TRP A 316 3.21 11.32 -14.10
CA TRP A 316 3.22 10.30 -13.05
C TRP A 316 3.15 8.88 -13.61
N GLY A 317 2.46 8.65 -14.73
CA GLY A 317 2.48 7.37 -15.45
C GLY A 317 3.89 6.97 -15.87
N ALA A 318 4.64 7.88 -16.48
CA ALA A 318 6.03 7.65 -16.85
C ALA A 318 6.92 7.44 -15.61
N VAL A 319 6.79 8.30 -14.60
CA VAL A 319 7.63 8.27 -13.39
C VAL A 319 7.40 6.99 -12.57
N LEU A 320 6.15 6.54 -12.41
CA LEU A 320 5.83 5.26 -11.76
C LEU A 320 6.34 4.06 -12.55
N THR A 321 6.22 4.10 -13.88
CA THR A 321 6.77 3.05 -14.77
C THR A 321 8.29 2.96 -14.59
N ILE A 322 9.00 4.10 -14.63
CA ILE A 322 10.45 4.15 -14.41
C ILE A 322 10.80 3.61 -13.03
N SER A 323 10.07 4.00 -11.98
CA SER A 323 10.30 3.49 -10.62
C SER A 323 10.12 1.97 -10.53
N ALA A 324 9.09 1.41 -11.15
CA ALA A 324 8.88 -0.04 -11.18
C ALA A 324 9.99 -0.78 -11.94
N VAL A 325 10.46 -0.21 -13.06
CA VAL A 325 11.62 -0.73 -13.80
C VAL A 325 12.89 -0.69 -12.97
N SER A 326 13.13 0.38 -12.21
CA SER A 326 14.27 0.47 -11.30
C SER A 326 14.21 -0.62 -10.22
N PHE A 327 13.04 -0.90 -9.65
CA PHE A 327 12.87 -2.01 -8.70
C PHE A 327 13.08 -3.37 -9.34
N ALA A 328 12.60 -3.59 -10.57
CA ALA A 328 12.86 -4.83 -11.30
C ALA A 328 14.38 -5.04 -11.52
N TRP A 329 15.10 -3.98 -11.88
CA TRP A 329 16.54 -4.03 -12.06
C TRP A 329 17.29 -4.31 -10.73
N LEU A 330 16.92 -3.62 -9.65
CA LEU A 330 17.50 -3.83 -8.32
C LEU A 330 17.30 -5.29 -7.85
N GLN A 331 16.07 -5.82 -8.00
CA GLN A 331 15.73 -7.19 -7.60
C GLN A 331 16.52 -8.26 -8.36
N LEU A 332 16.89 -7.98 -9.61
CA LEU A 332 17.72 -8.86 -10.42
C LEU A 332 19.22 -8.77 -10.09
N SER A 333 19.65 -7.67 -9.45
CA SER A 333 21.04 -7.42 -9.09
C SER A 333 21.45 -7.92 -7.70
N GLU A 334 20.51 -7.97 -6.74
CA GLU A 334 20.77 -8.44 -5.37
C GLU A 334 20.51 -9.94 -5.21
N GLY A 335 21.39 -10.63 -4.46
CA GLY A 335 21.33 -12.08 -4.26
C GLY A 335 20.26 -12.53 -3.24
N GLU A 336 19.83 -11.65 -2.34
CA GLU A 336 18.72 -11.91 -1.40
C GLU A 336 17.51 -11.06 -1.78
N ARG A 337 16.38 -11.74 -2.02
CA ARG A 337 15.13 -11.15 -2.49
C ARG A 337 14.15 -11.02 -1.33
N PRO A 338 14.08 -9.87 -0.62
CA PRO A 338 13.06 -9.70 0.41
C PRO A 338 11.66 -9.77 -0.20
N ALA A 339 10.68 -10.19 0.59
CA ALA A 339 9.28 -10.24 0.16
C ALA A 339 8.82 -8.83 -0.25
N ILE A 340 8.27 -8.70 -1.45
CA ILE A 340 8.01 -7.41 -2.09
C ILE A 340 6.93 -6.62 -1.32
N VAL A 341 6.00 -7.36 -0.70
CA VAL A 341 4.97 -6.81 0.20
C VAL A 341 5.61 -6.10 1.40
N GLU A 342 6.64 -6.69 2.00
CA GLU A 342 7.33 -6.10 3.16
C GLU A 342 8.12 -4.86 2.76
N LEU A 343 8.78 -4.88 1.59
CA LEU A 343 9.49 -3.73 1.05
C LEU A 343 8.55 -2.52 0.85
N GLY A 344 7.40 -2.75 0.21
CA GLY A 344 6.41 -1.70 -0.04
C GLY A 344 5.80 -1.13 1.25
N LEU A 345 5.46 -2.00 2.21
CA LEU A 345 4.95 -1.58 3.52
C LEU A 345 6.02 -0.86 4.34
N GLY A 346 7.28 -1.29 4.25
CA GLY A 346 8.43 -0.65 4.88
C GLY A 346 8.60 0.79 4.41
N ILE A 347 8.61 1.01 3.09
CA ILE A 347 8.69 2.35 2.47
C ILE A 347 7.57 3.26 2.99
N ALA A 348 6.32 2.78 2.99
CA ALA A 348 5.18 3.56 3.45
C ALA A 348 5.28 3.90 4.96
N SER A 349 5.84 2.99 5.76
CA SER A 349 5.97 3.17 7.20
C SER A 349 6.88 4.33 7.61
N TYR A 350 7.92 4.65 6.81
CA TYR A 350 8.84 5.78 7.06
C TYR A 350 8.13 7.13 7.08
N THR A 351 7.09 7.30 6.28
CA THR A 351 6.47 8.61 6.07
C THR A 351 5.09 8.71 6.68
N TYR A 352 4.37 7.59 6.81
CA TYR A 352 3.09 7.52 7.50
C TYR A 352 3.18 7.92 8.96
N GLY A 353 4.27 7.60 9.66
CA GLY A 353 4.48 8.09 11.03
C GLY A 353 4.53 9.62 11.07
N GLY A 354 5.34 10.23 10.19
CA GLY A 354 5.47 11.68 10.06
C GLY A 354 4.13 12.37 9.74
N LEU A 355 3.46 11.92 8.68
CA LEU A 355 2.18 12.48 8.23
C LEU A 355 1.11 12.34 9.31
N LEU A 356 0.92 11.14 9.86
CA LEU A 356 -0.07 10.92 10.93
C LEU A 356 0.20 11.80 12.15
N GLY A 357 1.46 11.91 12.55
CA GLY A 357 1.85 12.76 13.67
C GLY A 357 1.41 14.21 13.51
N VAL A 358 1.64 14.81 12.33
CA VAL A 358 1.23 16.20 12.08
C VAL A 358 -0.29 16.34 12.01
N PHE A 359 -1.00 15.37 11.43
CA PHE A 359 -2.46 15.36 11.43
C PHE A 359 -3.03 15.28 12.84
N LEU A 360 -2.50 14.41 13.70
CA LEU A 360 -2.90 14.30 15.11
C LEU A 360 -2.59 15.60 15.87
N LEU A 361 -1.40 16.17 15.66
CA LEU A 361 -1.00 17.45 16.27
C LEU A 361 -1.96 18.58 15.87
N GLY A 362 -2.31 18.66 14.57
CA GLY A 362 -3.22 19.67 14.05
C GLY A 362 -4.68 19.48 14.47
N LEU A 363 -5.11 18.23 14.69
CA LEU A 363 -6.48 17.90 15.06
C LEU A 363 -6.75 18.12 16.56
N PHE A 364 -5.81 17.72 17.41
CA PHE A 364 -6.01 17.65 18.86
C PHE A 364 -5.30 18.75 19.64
N SER A 365 -4.41 19.54 19.02
CA SER A 365 -3.70 20.62 19.70
C SER A 365 -3.87 21.97 19.00
N GLN A 366 -4.18 23.00 19.77
CA GLN A 366 -4.39 24.36 19.26
C GLN A 366 -3.13 25.24 19.34
N ARG A 367 -2.20 24.94 20.27
CA ARG A 367 -0.99 25.76 20.52
C ARG A 367 0.07 25.70 19.43
N PRO A 368 0.47 24.51 18.92
CA PRO A 368 1.59 24.43 17.99
C PRO A 368 1.38 25.27 16.73
N ILE A 369 2.40 26.02 16.32
CA ILE A 369 2.42 26.78 15.07
C ILE A 369 3.15 26.00 13.97
N THR A 370 3.24 26.57 12.76
CA THR A 370 3.92 25.94 11.61
C THR A 370 5.31 25.42 11.93
N LYS A 371 6.11 26.22 12.65
CA LYS A 371 7.48 25.86 13.04
C LYS A 371 7.50 24.59 13.89
N ASP A 372 6.62 24.48 14.88
CA ASP A 372 6.54 23.34 15.78
C ASP A 372 6.12 22.06 15.05
N ALA A 373 5.17 22.19 14.12
CA ALA A 373 4.74 21.08 13.27
C ALA A 373 5.87 20.56 12.37
N LEU A 374 6.66 21.47 11.77
CA LEU A 374 7.82 21.11 10.95
C LEU A 374 8.93 20.44 11.78
N ILE A 375 9.26 20.99 12.95
CA ILE A 375 10.25 20.39 13.86
C ILE A 375 9.80 18.98 14.27
N GLY A 376 8.53 18.82 14.66
CA GLY A 376 7.95 17.52 14.96
C GLY A 376 8.09 16.56 13.78
N PHE A 377 7.61 16.96 12.60
CA PHE A 377 7.61 16.15 11.38
C PHE A 377 9.00 15.63 11.01
N PHE A 378 10.00 16.51 10.92
CA PHE A 378 11.36 16.12 10.56
C PHE A 378 12.02 15.29 11.67
N SER A 379 11.74 15.56 12.94
CA SER A 379 12.23 14.72 14.04
C SER A 379 11.68 13.30 13.98
N GLY A 380 10.39 13.15 13.64
CA GLY A 380 9.77 11.84 13.41
C GLY A 380 10.38 11.10 12.22
N LEU A 381 10.62 11.81 11.11
CA LEU A 381 11.28 11.24 9.93
C LEU A 381 12.71 10.77 10.25
N ILE A 382 13.50 11.60 10.94
CA ILE A 382 14.86 11.28 11.37
C ILE A 382 14.87 10.05 12.26
N LEU A 383 13.97 9.97 13.26
CA LEU A 383 13.88 8.79 14.12
C LEU A 383 13.63 7.52 13.31
N LEU A 384 12.74 7.58 12.32
CA LEU A 384 12.41 6.41 11.50
C LEU A 384 13.59 5.92 10.65
N LEU A 385 14.53 6.79 10.27
CA LEU A 385 15.78 6.38 9.61
C LEU A 385 16.65 5.45 10.48
N PHE A 386 16.59 5.59 11.81
CA PHE A 386 17.35 4.73 12.74
C PHE A 386 16.61 3.43 13.10
N ILE A 387 15.29 3.41 12.95
CA ILE A 387 14.44 2.29 13.37
C ILE A 387 14.22 1.30 12.23
N VAL A 388 13.93 1.79 11.02
CA VAL A 388 13.58 0.90 9.92
C VAL A 388 14.84 0.30 9.32
N ASN A 389 14.88 -1.03 9.27
CA ASN A 389 15.97 -1.75 8.61
C ASN A 389 15.88 -1.55 7.10
N GLY A 390 16.89 -0.92 6.51
CA GLY A 390 16.95 -0.62 5.07
C GLY A 390 18.33 -0.11 4.64
N PRO A 391 18.52 0.21 3.36
CA PRO A 391 19.83 0.60 2.82
C PRO A 391 20.44 1.82 3.52
N VAL A 392 19.60 2.74 4.00
CA VAL A 392 20.02 3.93 4.74
C VAL A 392 20.64 3.56 6.09
N GLN A 393 20.18 2.48 6.72
CA GLN A 393 20.71 2.04 8.01
C GLN A 393 22.16 1.53 7.89
N ALA A 394 22.55 0.99 6.72
CA ALA A 394 23.95 0.61 6.45
C ALA A 394 24.90 1.82 6.44
N LEU A 395 24.38 3.04 6.28
CA LEU A 395 25.14 4.28 6.31
C LEU A 395 25.12 4.98 7.69
N LEU A 396 24.27 4.52 8.62
CA LEU A 396 24.09 5.15 9.93
C LEU A 396 24.90 4.43 11.02
N PRO A 397 25.40 5.16 12.03
CA PRO A 397 26.16 4.56 13.12
C PRO A 397 25.25 3.75 14.06
N GLY A 398 25.68 2.53 14.38
CA GLY A 398 25.05 1.66 15.38
C GLY A 398 24.14 0.57 14.79
N ASN A 399 23.81 -0.42 15.63
CA ASN A 399 22.82 -1.44 15.26
C ASN A 399 21.42 -0.83 15.36
N GLY A 400 20.61 -0.98 14.32
CA GLY A 400 19.22 -0.58 14.29
C GLY A 400 18.42 -0.98 15.52
N LEU A 401 17.46 -0.15 15.91
CA LEU A 401 16.40 -0.55 16.84
C LEU A 401 15.47 -1.52 16.09
N ILE A 402 15.86 -2.79 16.04
CA ILE A 402 15.02 -3.85 15.45
C ILE A 402 13.75 -3.96 16.28
N ILE A 403 12.66 -3.43 15.73
CA ILE A 403 11.29 -3.57 16.20
C ILE A 403 10.42 -3.96 15.01
N ALA A 404 9.22 -4.46 15.30
CA ALA A 404 8.29 -4.88 14.27
C ALA A 404 7.80 -3.71 13.41
N TRP A 405 7.71 -3.93 12.10
CA TRP A 405 7.32 -2.90 11.14
C TRP A 405 5.96 -2.20 11.42
N PRO A 406 4.93 -2.84 11.99
CA PRO A 406 3.67 -2.15 12.30
C PRO A 406 3.84 -1.05 13.36
N LEU A 407 4.89 -1.13 14.19
CA LEU A 407 5.16 -0.17 15.25
C LEU A 407 5.89 1.08 14.75
N TYR A 408 6.47 1.05 13.55
CA TYR A 408 7.17 2.20 12.96
C TYR A 408 6.25 3.42 12.88
N THR A 409 5.05 3.27 12.33
CA THR A 409 4.08 4.37 12.23
C THR A 409 3.65 4.91 13.60
N LEU A 410 3.52 4.04 14.61
CA LEU A 410 3.19 4.45 15.97
C LEU A 410 4.30 5.30 16.59
N LEU A 411 5.54 4.83 16.55
CA LEU A 411 6.67 5.58 17.11
C LEU A 411 6.89 6.89 16.35
N GLY A 412 6.88 6.85 15.03
CA GLY A 412 7.03 8.05 14.21
C GLY A 412 5.97 9.12 14.55
N SER A 413 4.70 8.72 14.58
CA SER A 413 3.61 9.66 14.88
C SER A 413 3.64 10.17 16.32
N ALA A 414 3.95 9.32 17.29
CA ALA A 414 4.14 9.72 18.68
C ALA A 414 5.29 10.74 18.82
N THR A 415 6.42 10.51 18.15
CA THR A 415 7.57 11.43 18.16
C THR A 415 7.21 12.78 17.59
N VAL A 416 6.51 12.85 16.45
CA VAL A 416 6.06 14.14 15.90
C VAL A 416 5.18 14.90 16.89
N VAL A 417 4.21 14.21 17.52
CA VAL A 417 3.29 14.85 18.47
C VAL A 417 4.05 15.34 19.70
N VAL A 418 4.89 14.50 20.30
CA VAL A 418 5.66 14.83 21.51
C VAL A 418 6.62 15.98 21.22
N VAL A 419 7.42 15.90 20.16
CA VAL A 419 8.40 16.93 19.82
C VAL A 419 7.72 18.23 19.42
N GLY A 420 6.63 18.17 18.64
CA GLY A 420 5.85 19.36 18.28
C GLY A 420 5.26 20.07 19.50
N LEU A 421 4.72 19.31 20.46
CA LEU A 421 4.21 19.88 21.72
C LEU A 421 5.32 20.46 22.60
N LEU A 422 6.47 19.80 22.68
CA LEU A 422 7.62 20.30 23.43
C LEU A 422 8.19 21.58 22.80
N SER A 423 8.33 21.62 21.47
CA SER A 423 8.77 22.81 20.73
C SER A 423 7.85 24.00 20.99
N SER A 424 6.53 23.78 20.97
CA SER A 424 5.56 24.83 21.27
C SER A 424 5.68 25.35 22.71
N ARG A 425 5.85 24.45 23.69
CA ARG A 425 6.07 24.84 25.09
C ARG A 425 7.36 25.64 25.30
N ILE A 426 8.45 25.25 24.64
CA ILE A 426 9.75 25.92 24.77
C ILE A 426 9.74 27.29 24.08
N SER A 427 9.07 27.39 22.93
CA SER A 427 9.00 28.64 22.17
C SER A 427 7.95 29.63 22.68
N GLY A 428 7.08 29.20 23.61
CA GLY A 428 6.00 30.03 24.15
C GLY A 428 4.86 30.29 23.15
N SER A 429 4.74 29.45 22.12
CA SER A 429 3.73 29.55 21.06
C SER A 429 2.35 29.01 21.44
#